data_AF-A0A7S2W565-F1
#
_entry.id   AF-A0A7S2W565-F1
#
_cell.length_a   1.000
_cell.length_b   1.000
_cell.length_c   1.000
_cell.angle_alpha   90.00
_cell.angle_beta   90.00
_cell.angle_gamma   90.00
#
_symmetry.space_group_name_H-M   'P 1'
#
loop_
_entity.id
_entity.type
_entity.pdbx_description
1 polymer ?
#
loop_
_entity_poly.entity_id
_entity_poly.type
_entity_poly.pdbx_seq_one_letter_code
_entity_poly.pdbx_strand_id
1 'polypeptide(L)'
;AWTMDEREGFEQVRSTLKSVADDIKQADDLMKEFQKLMLRTTELQDKVKGISLRTKRELKACERSAKNLGSREISGAIHTLERQLARFREIRPETRSFFCRIMLGRVNIKCFSDRERVRLRDEYNKFKVRTNLIFILFPLVVLFFHYYLRHAWLDTHWINIFHHLWLLYYYVSLALRENILLVNGSNIRPWWIYHHYLSAAGTVVWLVWPLTETYLSFVPYVTCLCFYTGLVQAIQIMFYKKRDYANRALGKTEHMDVSYPETLTELPKELLLLIPFLFVAHIWQMGLGFSFLHTLYTSPTLFSQNWTAWREELQIFWSGVIGIILGFCNFVSTVLTIYTKTNTKQKMQVEKEEKEQLMLLFTDKKE
;
A
#
# COMPACT_ATOMS: atom_id res chain seq x y z
N ALA A 1 6.30 56.16 -44.64
CA ALA A 1 5.89 56.60 -43.29
C ALA A 1 4.83 55.62 -42.82
N TRP A 2 4.94 55.12 -41.58
CA TRP A 2 3.97 54.19 -41.00
C TRP A 2 2.60 54.84 -40.92
N THR A 3 1.56 54.10 -41.32
CA THR A 3 0.15 54.53 -41.19
C THR A 3 -0.22 54.67 -39.71
N MET A 4 -1.23 55.48 -39.39
CA MET A 4 -1.63 55.69 -37.98
C MET A 4 -2.02 54.37 -37.28
N ASP A 5 -2.71 53.48 -38.01
CA ASP A 5 -3.15 52.17 -37.54
C ASP A 5 -1.96 51.24 -37.22
N GLU A 6 -0.91 51.27 -38.05
CA GLU A 6 0.33 50.53 -37.78
C GLU A 6 1.10 51.08 -36.56
N ARG A 7 1.00 52.40 -36.28
CA ARG A 7 1.64 52.98 -35.08
C ARG A 7 0.90 52.62 -33.80
N GLU A 8 -0.43 52.66 -33.80
CA GLU A 8 -1.25 52.20 -32.66
C GLU A 8 -1.02 50.72 -32.39
N GLY A 9 -1.00 49.87 -33.43
CA GLY A 9 -0.66 48.46 -33.31
C GLY A 9 0.74 48.23 -32.71
N PHE A 10 1.74 49.02 -33.12
CA PHE A 10 3.09 48.94 -32.55
C PHE A 10 3.18 49.38 -31.09
N GLU A 11 2.44 50.42 -30.69
CA GLU A 11 2.39 50.84 -29.28
C GLU A 11 1.66 49.84 -28.39
N GLN A 12 0.60 49.21 -28.91
CA GLN A 12 -0.11 48.14 -28.21
C GLN A 12 0.77 46.90 -28.02
N VAL A 13 1.52 46.49 -29.06
CA VAL A 13 2.48 45.39 -28.94
C VAL A 13 3.62 45.75 -27.98
N ARG A 14 4.14 46.97 -28.03
CA ARG A 14 5.22 47.42 -27.13
C ARG A 14 4.78 47.47 -25.66
N SER A 15 3.57 47.95 -25.38
CA SER A 15 3.03 47.98 -24.02
C SER A 15 2.79 46.57 -23.48
N THR A 16 2.25 45.68 -24.32
CA THR A 16 2.11 44.25 -23.99
C THR A 16 3.46 43.59 -23.73
N LEU A 17 4.47 43.86 -24.57
CA LEU A 17 5.83 43.32 -24.40
C LEU A 17 6.47 43.81 -23.10
N LYS A 18 6.23 45.07 -22.72
CA LYS A 18 6.72 45.63 -21.45
C LYS A 18 6.04 44.96 -20.25
N SER A 19 4.72 44.77 -20.30
CA SER A 19 3.98 44.04 -19.27
C SER A 19 4.51 42.61 -19.11
N VAL A 20 4.72 41.90 -20.21
CA VAL A 20 5.29 40.53 -20.18
C VAL A 20 6.72 40.52 -19.62
N ALA A 21 7.54 41.51 -19.97
CA ALA A 21 8.90 41.63 -19.43
C ALA A 21 8.90 41.89 -17.91
N ASP A 22 7.96 42.71 -17.43
CA ASP A 22 7.78 42.99 -16.00
C ASP A 22 7.30 41.74 -15.25
N ASP A 23 6.34 40.98 -15.80
CA ASP A 23 5.86 39.70 -15.24
C ASP A 23 6.99 38.65 -15.17
N ILE A 24 7.82 38.55 -16.21
CA ILE A 24 8.98 37.64 -16.23
C ILE A 24 9.97 38.02 -15.14
N LYS A 25 10.24 39.32 -14.96
CA LYS A 25 11.15 39.81 -13.91
C LYS A 25 10.59 39.47 -12.53
N GLN A 26 9.30 39.68 -12.30
CA GLN A 26 8.66 39.31 -11.04
C GLN A 26 8.74 37.79 -10.78
N ALA A 27 8.52 36.96 -11.81
CA ALA A 27 8.66 35.52 -11.69
C ALA A 27 10.09 35.07 -11.37
N ASP A 28 11.11 35.72 -11.94
CA ASP A 28 12.53 35.45 -11.66
C ASP A 28 12.91 35.79 -10.21
N ASP A 29 12.40 36.92 -9.69
CA ASP A 29 12.61 37.31 -8.28
C ASP A 29 11.97 36.30 -7.32
N LEU A 30 10.73 35.86 -7.61
CA LEU A 30 10.05 34.81 -6.84
C LEU A 30 10.79 33.46 -6.91
N MET A 31 11.34 33.10 -8.09
CA MET A 31 12.11 31.88 -8.27
C MET A 31 13.38 31.88 -7.40
N LYS A 32 14.11 33.00 -7.37
CA LYS A 32 15.30 33.16 -6.52
C LYS A 32 14.97 33.03 -5.04
N GLU A 33 13.86 33.62 -4.60
CA GLU A 33 13.39 33.49 -3.22
C GLU A 33 13.05 32.04 -2.89
N PHE A 34 12.32 31.34 -3.76
CA PHE A 34 11.99 29.93 -3.58
C PHE A 34 13.24 29.05 -3.45
N GLN A 35 14.24 29.24 -4.32
CA GLN A 35 15.51 28.49 -4.24
C GLN A 35 16.24 28.71 -2.91
N LYS A 36 16.27 29.95 -2.42
CA LYS A 36 16.87 30.29 -1.12
C LYS A 36 16.15 29.60 0.04
N LEU A 37 14.81 29.59 0.02
CA LEU A 37 13.99 28.91 1.03
C LEU A 37 14.18 27.38 1.00
N MET A 38 14.29 26.79 -0.19
CA MET A 38 14.57 25.36 -0.35
C MET A 38 15.92 24.98 0.23
N LEU A 39 16.98 25.75 -0.06
CA LEU A 39 18.32 25.53 0.51
C LEU A 39 18.28 25.57 2.05
N ARG A 40 17.63 26.61 2.59
CA ARG A 40 17.48 26.76 4.05
C ARG A 40 16.70 25.61 4.67
N THR A 41 15.68 25.11 3.99
CA THR A 41 14.90 23.96 4.43
C THR A 41 15.77 22.71 4.51
N THR A 42 16.60 22.44 3.50
CA THR A 42 17.55 21.32 3.51
C THR A 42 18.57 21.43 4.65
N GLU A 43 19.15 22.61 4.88
CA GLU A 43 20.07 22.83 6.01
C GLU A 43 19.43 22.50 7.37
N LEU A 44 18.19 22.94 7.58
CA LEU A 44 17.44 22.68 8.81
C LEU A 44 17.16 21.18 8.96
N GLN A 45 16.79 20.50 7.87
CA GLN A 45 16.56 19.05 7.87
C GLN A 45 17.82 18.28 8.27
N ASP A 46 18.99 18.65 7.73
CA ASP A 46 20.24 17.99 8.06
C ASP A 46 20.68 18.25 9.51
N LYS A 47 20.48 19.47 10.03
CA LYS A 47 20.71 19.78 11.46
C LYS A 47 19.82 18.94 12.37
N VAL A 48 18.51 18.91 12.11
CA VAL A 48 17.55 18.10 12.89
C VAL A 48 17.90 16.61 12.80
N LYS A 49 18.28 16.12 11.62
CA LYS A 49 18.73 14.74 11.41
C LYS A 49 19.99 14.41 12.22
N GLY A 50 20.96 15.32 12.25
CA GLY A 50 22.19 15.18 13.04
C GLY A 50 21.90 15.10 14.55
N ILE A 51 21.08 16.02 15.06
CA ILE A 51 20.66 16.04 16.46
C ILE A 51 19.87 14.77 16.80
N SER A 52 18.85 14.42 16.01
CA SER A 52 18.02 13.23 16.22
C SER A 52 18.85 11.94 16.27
N LEU A 53 19.83 11.78 15.38
CA LEU A 53 20.72 10.62 15.38
C LEU A 53 21.61 10.56 16.63
N ARG A 54 22.13 11.70 17.09
CA ARG A 54 22.92 11.80 18.31
C ARG A 54 22.09 11.45 19.54
N THR A 55 20.97 12.13 19.73
CA THR A 55 20.04 11.90 20.85
C THR A 55 19.54 10.46 20.88
N LYS A 56 19.27 9.84 19.72
CA LYS A 56 18.88 8.43 19.66
C LYS A 56 19.96 7.47 20.15
N ARG A 57 21.23 7.76 19.89
CA ARG A 57 22.35 6.93 20.35
C ARG A 57 22.52 7.07 21.87
N GLU A 58 22.46 8.29 22.38
CA GLU A 58 22.52 8.59 23.81
C GLU A 58 21.35 7.95 24.57
N LEU A 59 20.13 8.05 24.03
CA LEU A 59 18.94 7.46 24.64
C LEU A 59 19.02 5.92 24.71
N LYS A 60 19.56 5.27 23.68
CA LYS A 60 19.84 3.82 23.71
C LYS A 60 20.90 3.44 24.74
N ALA A 61 21.90 4.30 24.96
CA ALA A 61 22.88 4.07 26.01
C ALA A 61 22.24 4.20 27.40
N CYS A 62 21.42 5.24 27.61
CA CYS A 62 20.63 5.42 28.84
C CYS A 62 19.67 4.25 29.08
N GLU A 63 19.01 3.72 28.06
CA GLU A 63 18.11 2.57 28.17
C GLU A 63 18.83 1.31 28.67
N ARG A 64 20.05 1.06 28.18
CA ARG A 64 20.88 -0.06 28.65
C ARG A 64 21.27 0.13 30.11
N SER A 65 21.68 1.33 30.51
CA SER A 65 22.01 1.63 31.91
C SER A 65 20.80 1.55 32.83
N ALA A 66 19.62 2.02 32.38
CA ALA A 66 18.37 1.97 33.13
C ALA A 66 17.88 0.53 33.35
N LYS A 67 18.05 -0.35 32.35
CA LYS A 67 17.76 -1.78 32.48
C LYS A 67 18.63 -2.45 33.55
N ASN A 68 19.90 -2.09 33.64
CA ASN A 68 20.81 -2.61 34.67
C ASN A 68 20.45 -2.10 36.08
N LEU A 69 19.84 -0.92 36.19
CA LEU A 69 19.43 -0.29 37.45
C LEU A 69 18.01 -0.65 37.89
N GLY A 70 17.19 -1.30 37.05
CA GLY A 70 15.83 -1.71 37.38
C GLY A 70 14.83 -0.57 37.64
N SER A 71 15.17 0.68 37.35
CA SER A 71 14.33 1.84 37.66
C SER A 71 13.19 2.05 36.65
N ARG A 72 11.94 1.97 37.13
CA ARG A 72 10.73 2.22 36.32
C ARG A 72 10.56 3.69 35.93
N GLU A 73 10.98 4.64 36.76
CA GLU A 73 10.87 6.08 36.46
C GLU A 73 11.76 6.50 35.30
N ILE A 74 13.02 6.04 35.29
CA ILE A 74 13.96 6.33 34.20
C ILE A 74 13.47 5.72 32.89
N SER A 75 12.91 4.52 32.94
CA SER A 75 12.29 3.87 31.78
C SER A 75 11.10 4.67 31.23
N GLY A 76 10.25 5.22 32.11
CA GLY A 76 9.14 6.09 31.72
C GLY A 76 9.58 7.42 31.08
N ALA A 77 10.63 8.05 31.64
CA ALA A 77 11.22 9.25 31.08
C ALA A 77 11.84 9.00 29.70
N ILE A 78 12.55 7.87 29.53
CA ILE A 78 13.11 7.44 28.24
C ILE A 78 12.01 7.28 27.19
N HIS A 79 10.90 6.61 27.52
CA HIS A 79 9.78 6.47 26.59
C HIS A 79 9.15 7.80 26.18
N THR A 80 9.10 8.77 27.10
CA THR A 80 8.59 10.12 26.79
C THR A 80 9.51 10.84 25.80
N LEU A 81 10.82 10.76 26.01
CA LEU A 81 11.83 11.30 25.10
C LEU A 81 11.83 10.58 23.74
N GLU A 82 11.62 9.26 23.71
CA GLU A 82 11.45 8.51 22.45
C GLU A 82 10.25 9.02 21.65
N ARG A 83 9.13 9.32 22.33
CA ARG A 83 7.93 9.87 21.70
C ARG A 83 8.18 11.28 21.14
N GLN A 84 8.93 12.12 21.84
CA GLN A 84 9.34 13.44 21.31
C GLN A 84 10.29 13.30 20.12
N LEU A 85 11.26 12.39 20.20
CA LEU A 85 12.17 12.10 19.09
C LEU A 85 11.43 11.55 17.86
N ALA A 86 10.34 10.81 18.07
CA ALA A 86 9.48 10.34 16.99
C ALA A 86 8.81 11.50 16.23
N ARG A 87 8.50 12.64 16.87
CA ARG A 87 7.97 13.84 16.18
C ARG A 87 8.97 14.45 15.21
N PHE A 88 10.26 14.44 15.55
CA PHE A 88 11.31 14.93 14.65
C PHE A 88 11.44 14.11 13.35
N ARG A 89 10.84 12.91 13.29
CA ARG A 89 10.75 12.16 12.04
C ARG A 89 9.93 12.87 10.98
N GLU A 90 8.96 13.71 11.34
CA GLU A 90 8.10 14.43 10.39
C GLU A 90 8.89 15.30 9.42
N ILE A 91 10.02 15.87 9.87
CA ILE A 91 10.85 16.79 9.10
C ILE A 91 12.03 16.04 8.43
N ARG A 92 12.31 14.80 8.83
CA ARG A 92 13.47 14.05 8.35
C ARG A 92 13.19 13.40 6.98
N PRO A 93 14.12 13.52 6.00
CA PRO A 93 14.04 12.75 4.77
C PRO A 93 14.26 11.26 5.08
N GLU A 94 13.34 10.40 4.63
CA GLU A 94 13.38 8.97 4.92
C GLU A 94 13.11 8.13 3.67
N THR A 95 14.00 7.17 3.41
CA THR A 95 13.78 6.06 2.47
C THR A 95 13.83 4.78 3.30
N ARG A 96 12.70 4.43 3.93
CA ARG A 96 12.65 3.40 4.99
C ARG A 96 12.84 1.97 4.47
N SER A 97 12.31 1.67 3.29
CA SER A 97 12.25 0.31 2.75
C SER A 97 13.44 -0.01 1.84
N PHE A 98 14.00 -1.23 1.96
CA PHE A 98 14.99 -1.74 1.01
C PHE A 98 14.44 -1.78 -0.42
N PHE A 99 13.17 -2.17 -0.58
CA PHE A 99 12.48 -2.16 -1.86
C PHE A 99 12.48 -0.78 -2.52
N CYS A 100 12.10 0.28 -1.77
CA CYS A 100 12.16 1.65 -2.29
C CYS A 100 13.59 2.09 -2.63
N ARG A 101 14.59 1.63 -1.88
CA ARG A 101 16.00 1.95 -2.19
C ARG A 101 16.47 1.28 -3.47
N ILE A 102 15.99 0.07 -3.79
CA ILE A 102 16.24 -0.58 -5.08
C ILE A 102 15.53 0.19 -6.20
N MET A 103 14.24 0.49 -6.04
CA MET A 103 13.42 1.03 -7.12
C MET A 103 13.65 2.52 -7.41
N LEU A 104 13.88 3.32 -6.36
CA LEU A 104 13.99 4.79 -6.45
C LEU A 104 15.39 5.31 -6.08
N GLY A 105 16.28 4.47 -5.55
CA GLY A 105 17.55 4.91 -4.99
C GLY A 105 17.43 5.53 -3.60
N ARG A 106 18.48 6.23 -3.15
CA ARG A 106 18.54 6.91 -1.84
C ARG A 106 17.93 8.31 -1.90
N VAL A 107 16.73 8.42 -2.46
CA VAL A 107 16.04 9.69 -2.66
C VAL A 107 15.00 9.90 -1.56
N ASN A 108 14.79 11.15 -1.15
CA ASN A 108 13.75 11.50 -0.20
C ASN A 108 12.36 11.29 -0.83
N ILE A 109 11.56 10.41 -0.22
CA ILE A 109 10.18 10.12 -0.65
C ILE A 109 9.13 10.75 0.27
N LYS A 110 9.56 11.61 1.19
CA LYS A 110 8.69 12.29 2.15
C LYS A 110 8.14 13.59 1.56
N CYS A 111 6.82 13.70 1.53
CA CYS A 111 6.07 14.92 1.24
C CYS A 111 5.94 15.75 2.52
N PHE A 112 6.38 17.01 2.46
CA PHE A 112 6.30 17.93 3.59
C PHE A 112 5.03 18.77 3.57
N SER A 113 4.43 18.98 2.40
CA SER A 113 3.16 19.69 2.26
C SER A 113 1.97 18.76 2.50
N ASP A 114 1.02 19.20 3.32
CA ASP A 114 -0.22 18.46 3.54
C ASP A 114 -1.05 18.31 2.26
N ARG A 115 -0.97 19.29 1.34
CA ARG A 115 -1.62 19.18 0.02
C ARG A 115 -1.03 18.04 -0.82
N GLU A 116 0.29 17.88 -0.81
CA GLU A 116 0.98 16.81 -1.55
C GLU A 116 0.68 15.44 -0.97
N ARG A 117 0.66 15.36 0.36
CA ARG A 117 0.27 14.19 1.15
C ARG A 117 -1.14 13.70 0.79
N VAL A 118 -2.11 14.61 0.78
CA VAL A 118 -3.49 14.33 0.34
C VAL A 118 -3.53 13.89 -1.12
N ARG A 119 -2.82 14.59 -2.01
CA ARG A 119 -2.75 14.24 -3.44
C ARG A 119 -2.18 12.83 -3.66
N LEU A 120 -1.11 12.47 -2.94
CA LEU A 120 -0.49 11.14 -3.02
C LEU A 120 -1.49 10.04 -2.65
N ARG A 121 -2.21 10.23 -1.54
CA ARG A 121 -3.26 9.31 -1.09
C ARG A 121 -4.39 9.20 -2.12
N ASP A 122 -4.82 10.32 -2.69
CA ASP A 122 -5.92 10.33 -3.66
C ASP A 122 -5.51 9.64 -4.98
N GLU A 123 -4.28 9.87 -5.45
CA GLU A 123 -3.73 9.17 -6.62
C GLU A 123 -3.58 7.66 -6.38
N TYR A 124 -3.24 7.24 -5.17
CA TYR A 124 -3.26 5.82 -4.78
C TYR A 124 -4.67 5.22 -4.86
N ASN A 125 -5.67 5.91 -4.30
CA ASN A 125 -7.06 5.44 -4.35
C ASN A 125 -7.60 5.36 -5.79
N LYS A 126 -7.28 6.35 -6.63
CA LYS A 126 -7.60 6.31 -8.08
C LYS A 126 -6.91 5.14 -8.76
N PHE A 127 -5.63 4.91 -8.46
CA PHE A 127 -4.88 3.78 -9.00
C PHE A 127 -5.58 2.46 -8.68
N LYS A 128 -5.95 2.21 -7.41
CA LYS A 128 -6.68 0.99 -7.01
C LYS A 128 -7.96 0.77 -7.81
N VAL A 129 -8.80 1.80 -7.95
CA VAL A 129 -10.06 1.68 -8.70
C VAL A 129 -9.80 1.33 -10.17
N ARG A 130 -8.87 2.05 -10.80
CA ARG A 130 -8.53 1.86 -12.22
C ARG A 130 -7.95 0.47 -12.48
N THR A 131 -7.01 0.02 -11.64
CA THR A 131 -6.37 -1.29 -11.82
C THR A 131 -7.27 -2.45 -11.42
N ASN A 132 -8.17 -2.28 -10.46
CA ASN A 132 -9.12 -3.32 -10.07
C ASN A 132 -10.04 -3.71 -11.23
N LEU A 133 -10.44 -2.75 -12.07
CA LEU A 133 -11.21 -3.04 -13.29
C LEU A 133 -10.43 -3.99 -14.21
N ILE A 134 -9.14 -3.70 -14.45
CA ILE A 134 -8.28 -4.56 -15.26
C ILE A 134 -8.05 -5.91 -14.58
N PHE A 135 -7.90 -5.95 -13.24
CA PHE A 135 -7.74 -7.17 -12.44
C PHE A 135 -8.90 -8.15 -12.60
N ILE A 136 -10.10 -7.66 -12.90
CA ILE A 136 -11.29 -8.47 -13.15
C ILE A 136 -11.40 -8.87 -14.62
N LEU A 137 -11.19 -7.91 -15.53
CA LEU A 137 -11.38 -8.14 -16.96
C LEU A 137 -10.30 -9.03 -17.58
N PHE A 138 -9.04 -8.89 -17.17
CA PHE A 138 -7.93 -9.64 -17.78
C PHE A 138 -8.07 -11.16 -17.54
N PRO A 139 -8.34 -11.65 -16.31
CA PRO A 139 -8.63 -13.07 -16.09
C PRO A 139 -9.78 -13.60 -16.96
N LEU A 140 -10.85 -12.82 -17.17
CA LEU A 140 -11.96 -13.24 -18.04
C LEU A 140 -11.51 -13.45 -19.49
N VAL A 141 -10.66 -12.56 -20.00
CA VAL A 141 -10.04 -12.70 -21.32
C VAL A 141 -9.18 -13.96 -21.36
N VAL A 142 -8.33 -14.20 -20.35
CA VAL A 142 -7.50 -15.41 -20.27
C VAL A 142 -8.35 -16.69 -20.27
N LEU A 143 -9.42 -16.74 -19.47
CA LEU A 143 -10.34 -17.88 -19.43
C LEU A 143 -11.04 -18.09 -20.77
N PHE A 144 -11.48 -17.01 -21.42
CA PHE A 144 -12.09 -17.08 -22.74
C PHE A 144 -11.13 -17.69 -23.77
N PHE A 145 -9.88 -17.23 -23.81
CA PHE A 145 -8.86 -17.79 -24.70
C PHE A 145 -8.55 -19.25 -24.35
N HIS A 146 -8.45 -19.59 -23.06
CA HIS A 146 -8.15 -20.95 -22.62
C HIS A 146 -9.22 -21.97 -23.01
N TYR A 147 -10.51 -21.62 -22.87
CA TYR A 147 -11.61 -22.56 -23.13
C TYR A 147 -12.08 -22.57 -24.58
N TYR A 148 -12.11 -21.42 -25.26
CA TYR A 148 -12.74 -21.32 -26.59
C TYR A 148 -11.75 -21.23 -27.74
N LEU A 149 -10.58 -20.62 -27.54
CA LEU A 149 -9.62 -20.35 -28.63
C LEU A 149 -8.37 -21.22 -28.60
N ARG A 150 -8.09 -21.92 -27.49
CA ARG A 150 -6.90 -22.75 -27.31
C ARG A 150 -6.67 -23.79 -28.42
N HIS A 151 -7.74 -24.38 -28.95
CA HIS A 151 -7.64 -25.38 -30.03
C HIS A 151 -7.75 -24.78 -31.44
N ALA A 152 -8.26 -23.55 -31.55
CA ALA A 152 -8.51 -22.89 -32.83
C ALA A 152 -7.39 -21.93 -33.25
N TRP A 153 -6.62 -21.41 -32.28
CA TRP A 153 -5.56 -20.43 -32.51
C TRP A 153 -4.19 -21.01 -32.15
N LEU A 154 -3.19 -20.73 -32.98
CA LEU A 154 -1.80 -21.10 -32.71
C LEU A 154 -1.32 -20.44 -31.41
N ASP A 155 -0.91 -21.28 -30.46
CA ASP A 155 -0.35 -20.96 -29.14
C ASP A 155 -1.00 -19.79 -28.39
N THR A 156 -1.98 -20.07 -27.52
CA THR A 156 -2.58 -19.07 -26.62
C THR A 156 -1.73 -18.80 -25.37
N HIS A 157 -0.45 -19.18 -25.32
CA HIS A 157 0.38 -18.94 -24.14
C HIS A 157 0.69 -17.45 -23.92
N TRP A 158 0.84 -16.66 -25.00
CA TRP A 158 1.19 -15.24 -24.92
C TRP A 158 0.20 -14.41 -24.06
N ILE A 159 -1.11 -14.70 -24.11
CA ILE A 159 -2.10 -13.97 -23.29
C ILE A 159 -1.89 -14.22 -21.79
N ASN A 160 -1.44 -15.42 -21.41
CA ASN A 160 -1.08 -15.74 -20.04
C ASN A 160 0.17 -14.98 -19.61
N ILE A 161 1.17 -14.88 -20.49
CA ILE A 161 2.38 -14.07 -20.23
C ILE A 161 2.00 -12.61 -19.99
N PHE A 162 1.18 -12.01 -20.86
CA PHE A 162 0.75 -10.62 -20.67
C PHE A 162 -0.05 -10.42 -19.38
N HIS A 163 -0.91 -11.36 -19.02
CA HIS A 163 -1.65 -11.31 -17.77
C HIS A 163 -0.69 -11.31 -16.56
N HIS A 164 0.31 -12.19 -16.54
CA HIS A 164 1.28 -12.25 -15.44
C HIS A 164 2.26 -11.05 -15.44
N LEU A 165 2.64 -10.52 -16.59
CA LEU A 165 3.40 -9.26 -16.69
C LEU A 165 2.60 -8.09 -16.11
N TRP A 166 1.31 -8.04 -16.40
CA TRP A 166 0.42 -7.04 -15.85
C TRP A 166 0.23 -7.21 -14.33
N LEU A 167 0.09 -8.44 -13.82
CA LEU A 167 0.04 -8.72 -12.38
C LEU A 167 1.35 -8.31 -11.69
N LEU A 168 2.51 -8.57 -12.30
CA LEU A 168 3.80 -8.13 -11.80
C LEU A 168 3.86 -6.60 -11.69
N TYR A 169 3.47 -5.90 -12.76
CA TYR A 169 3.35 -4.43 -12.74
C TYR A 169 2.43 -3.96 -11.61
N TYR A 170 1.27 -4.61 -11.44
CA TYR A 170 0.28 -4.27 -10.42
C TYR A 170 0.83 -4.41 -8.99
N TYR A 171 1.42 -5.55 -8.64
CA TYR A 171 1.92 -5.80 -7.28
C TYR A 171 3.16 -4.95 -6.95
N VAL A 172 4.09 -4.79 -7.90
CA VAL A 172 5.25 -3.89 -7.73
C VAL A 172 4.78 -2.44 -7.54
N SER A 173 3.79 -2.02 -8.33
CA SER A 173 3.17 -0.69 -8.25
C SER A 173 2.48 -0.42 -6.91
N LEU A 174 1.75 -1.40 -6.37
CA LEU A 174 1.11 -1.30 -5.05
C LEU A 174 2.15 -1.24 -3.95
N ALA A 175 3.12 -2.16 -3.97
CA ALA A 175 4.20 -2.18 -3.01
C ALA A 175 4.93 -0.83 -2.96
N LEU A 176 5.27 -0.27 -4.12
CA LEU A 176 5.95 1.04 -4.19
C LEU A 176 5.09 2.15 -3.56
N ARG A 177 3.82 2.27 -3.97
CA ARG A 177 2.93 3.33 -3.48
C ARG A 177 2.66 3.21 -1.99
N GLU A 178 2.43 2.00 -1.48
CA GLU A 178 2.16 1.76 -0.06
C GLU A 178 3.39 2.03 0.82
N ASN A 179 4.60 1.70 0.36
CA ASN A 179 5.81 2.07 1.10
C ASN A 179 6.00 3.59 1.17
N ILE A 180 5.68 4.32 0.09
CA ILE A 180 5.73 5.79 0.10
C ILE A 180 4.67 6.34 1.06
N LEU A 181 3.44 5.83 1.01
CA LEU A 181 2.36 6.22 1.93
C LEU A 181 2.73 5.96 3.40
N LEU A 182 3.36 4.82 3.69
CA LEU A 182 3.82 4.48 5.05
C LEU A 182 4.84 5.47 5.59
N VAL A 183 5.77 5.95 4.77
CA VAL A 183 6.77 6.97 5.16
C VAL A 183 6.11 8.34 5.40
N ASN A 184 4.99 8.59 4.72
CA ASN A 184 4.22 9.82 4.81
C ASN A 184 3.12 9.79 5.90
N GLY A 185 3.10 8.76 6.74
CA GLY A 185 2.21 8.70 7.93
C GLY A 185 0.92 7.92 7.72
N SER A 186 0.78 7.18 6.61
CA SER A 186 -0.37 6.29 6.45
C SER A 186 -0.28 5.05 7.34
N ASN A 187 -1.37 4.68 8.00
CA ASN A 187 -1.45 3.51 8.88
C ASN A 187 -1.76 2.21 8.11
N ILE A 188 -0.83 1.77 7.27
CA ILE A 188 -0.93 0.51 6.51
C ILE A 188 -0.20 -0.59 7.29
N ARG A 189 -0.86 -1.74 7.55
CA ARG A 189 -0.17 -2.85 8.22
C ARG A 189 0.99 -3.39 7.38
N PRO A 190 2.14 -3.72 8.00
CA PRO A 190 3.29 -4.27 7.28
C PRO A 190 2.98 -5.52 6.45
N TRP A 191 2.04 -6.37 6.90
CA TRP A 191 1.63 -7.58 6.18
C TRP A 191 1.21 -7.29 4.73
N TRP A 192 0.43 -6.24 4.47
CA TRP A 192 -0.03 -5.95 3.10
C TRP A 192 1.12 -5.61 2.15
N ILE A 193 2.13 -4.90 2.64
CA ILE A 193 3.35 -4.62 1.87
C ILE A 193 4.11 -5.92 1.57
N TYR A 194 4.25 -6.81 2.56
CA TYR A 194 4.90 -8.12 2.36
C TYR A 194 4.10 -9.04 1.43
N HIS A 195 2.77 -9.02 1.52
CA HIS A 195 1.88 -9.71 0.60
C HIS A 195 2.18 -9.26 -0.84
N HIS A 196 2.24 -7.96 -1.13
CA HIS A 196 2.56 -7.48 -2.48
C HIS A 196 3.94 -7.94 -2.96
N TYR A 197 4.95 -7.97 -2.08
CA TYR A 197 6.27 -8.51 -2.46
C TYR A 197 6.20 -10.00 -2.81
N LEU A 198 5.50 -10.79 -2.01
CA LEU A 198 5.39 -12.23 -2.21
C LEU A 198 4.53 -12.56 -3.45
N SER A 199 3.46 -11.79 -3.70
CA SER A 199 2.68 -11.88 -4.94
C SER A 199 3.48 -11.49 -6.17
N ALA A 200 4.30 -10.43 -6.10
CA ALA A 200 5.21 -10.07 -7.19
C ALA A 200 6.21 -11.20 -7.48
N ALA A 201 6.82 -11.79 -6.43
CA ALA A 201 7.69 -12.95 -6.59
C ALA A 201 6.93 -14.14 -7.22
N GLY A 202 5.70 -14.41 -6.77
CA GLY A 202 4.84 -15.43 -7.36
C GLY A 202 4.57 -15.19 -8.84
N THR A 203 4.28 -13.95 -9.26
CA THR A 203 4.09 -13.64 -10.68
C THR A 203 5.34 -13.88 -11.52
N VAL A 204 6.54 -13.66 -10.97
CA VAL A 204 7.80 -13.99 -11.65
C VAL A 204 7.93 -15.51 -11.82
N VAL A 205 7.60 -16.30 -10.80
CA VAL A 205 7.60 -17.77 -10.88
C VAL A 205 6.72 -18.26 -12.02
N TRP A 206 5.52 -17.67 -12.17
CA TRP A 206 4.60 -17.98 -13.27
C TRP A 206 5.10 -17.51 -14.64
N LEU A 207 5.78 -16.37 -14.72
CA LEU A 207 6.33 -15.84 -15.97
C LEU A 207 7.46 -16.70 -16.52
N VAL A 208 8.27 -17.29 -15.64
CA VAL A 208 9.38 -18.18 -16.02
C VAL A 208 8.96 -19.65 -16.07
N TRP A 209 7.67 -19.95 -15.91
CA TRP A 209 7.16 -21.32 -16.00
C TRP A 209 7.06 -21.71 -17.49
N PRO A 210 7.81 -22.72 -17.95
CA PRO A 210 7.71 -23.19 -19.33
C PRO A 210 6.30 -23.70 -19.66
N LEU A 211 5.92 -23.64 -20.94
CA LEU A 211 4.65 -24.17 -21.42
C LEU A 211 4.65 -25.71 -21.35
N THR A 212 4.14 -26.25 -20.25
CA THR A 212 3.99 -27.69 -19.99
C THR A 212 2.53 -28.08 -19.80
N GLU A 213 2.23 -29.38 -19.85
CA GLU A 213 0.88 -29.88 -19.53
C GLU A 213 0.48 -29.54 -18.09
N THR A 214 1.42 -29.67 -17.15
CA THR A 214 1.22 -29.29 -15.75
C THR A 214 0.84 -27.82 -15.63
N TYR A 215 1.60 -26.92 -16.28
CA TYR A 215 1.27 -25.49 -16.33
C TYR A 215 -0.16 -25.26 -16.85
N LEU A 216 -0.49 -25.83 -18.02
CA LEU A 216 -1.79 -25.66 -18.66
C LEU A 216 -2.94 -26.20 -17.81
N SER A 217 -2.70 -27.24 -17.01
CA SER A 217 -3.70 -27.78 -16.08
C SER A 217 -4.04 -26.80 -14.96
N PHE A 218 -3.07 -26.02 -14.47
CA PHE A 218 -3.25 -25.09 -13.34
C PHE A 218 -3.72 -23.69 -13.74
N VAL A 219 -3.45 -23.26 -14.98
CA VAL A 219 -3.89 -21.96 -15.53
C VAL A 219 -5.35 -21.63 -15.21
N PRO A 220 -6.36 -22.48 -15.52
CA PRO A 220 -7.76 -22.12 -15.28
C PRO A 220 -8.05 -21.91 -13.79
N TYR A 221 -7.49 -22.74 -12.90
CA TYR A 221 -7.73 -22.65 -11.47
C TYR A 221 -7.14 -21.37 -10.86
N VAL A 222 -5.89 -21.03 -11.22
CA VAL A 222 -5.25 -19.79 -10.74
C VAL A 222 -5.94 -18.56 -11.33
N THR A 223 -6.32 -18.61 -12.60
CA THR A 223 -7.03 -17.51 -13.26
C THR A 223 -8.41 -17.27 -12.64
N CYS A 224 -9.15 -18.34 -12.30
CA CYS A 224 -10.41 -18.25 -11.55
C CYS A 224 -10.21 -17.65 -10.16
N LEU A 225 -9.15 -18.04 -9.44
CA LEU A 225 -8.81 -17.41 -8.15
C LEU A 225 -8.50 -15.91 -8.31
N CYS A 226 -7.75 -15.51 -9.35
CA CYS A 226 -7.47 -14.11 -9.66
C CYS A 226 -8.78 -13.34 -9.93
N PHE A 227 -9.66 -13.88 -10.77
CA PHE A 227 -10.97 -13.28 -11.05
C PHE A 227 -11.78 -13.09 -9.77
N TYR A 228 -11.93 -14.16 -8.97
CA TYR A 228 -12.64 -14.12 -7.69
C TYR A 228 -12.05 -13.08 -6.74
N THR A 229 -10.71 -13.05 -6.62
CA THR A 229 -10.01 -12.07 -5.79
C THR A 229 -10.26 -10.64 -6.27
N GLY A 230 -10.32 -10.40 -7.58
CA GLY A 230 -10.69 -9.10 -8.17
C GLY A 230 -12.10 -8.66 -7.79
N LEU A 231 -13.08 -9.58 -7.80
CA LEU A 231 -14.44 -9.28 -7.34
C LEU A 231 -14.47 -8.92 -5.85
N VAL A 232 -13.77 -9.67 -5.01
CA VAL A 232 -13.65 -9.38 -3.57
C VAL A 232 -12.99 -8.02 -3.35
N GLN A 233 -11.93 -7.71 -4.11
CA GLN A 233 -11.25 -6.41 -4.08
C GLN A 233 -12.19 -5.26 -4.52
N ALA A 234 -13.07 -5.48 -5.50
CA ALA A 234 -14.07 -4.48 -5.92
C ALA A 234 -15.03 -4.16 -4.77
N ILE A 235 -15.58 -5.18 -4.12
CA ILE A 235 -16.48 -5.04 -2.98
C ILE A 235 -15.78 -4.30 -1.84
N GLN A 236 -14.53 -4.69 -1.54
CA GLN A 236 -13.67 -4.01 -0.59
C GLN A 236 -13.51 -2.52 -0.91
N ILE A 237 -13.09 -2.18 -2.13
CA ILE A 237 -12.86 -0.79 -2.55
C ILE A 237 -14.15 0.04 -2.42
N MET A 238 -15.29 -0.50 -2.86
CA MET A 238 -16.58 0.20 -2.77
C MET A 238 -16.97 0.45 -1.30
N PHE A 239 -16.85 -0.57 -0.46
CA PHE A 239 -17.18 -0.48 0.96
C PHE A 239 -16.27 0.52 1.69
N TYR A 240 -14.95 0.39 1.54
CA TYR A 240 -14.00 1.24 2.24
C TYR A 240 -14.06 2.69 1.76
N LYS A 241 -14.30 2.95 0.46
CA LYS A 241 -14.45 4.31 -0.06
C LYS A 241 -15.66 5.03 0.55
N LYS A 242 -16.82 4.35 0.65
CA LYS A 242 -18.02 4.91 1.27
C LYS A 242 -17.78 5.25 2.74
N ARG A 243 -17.13 4.35 3.48
CA ARG A 243 -16.89 4.54 4.91
C ARG A 243 -15.84 5.60 5.20
N ASP A 244 -14.76 5.64 4.42
CA ASP A 244 -13.73 6.67 4.53
C ASP A 244 -14.33 8.07 4.37
N TYR A 245 -15.20 8.25 3.36
CA TYR A 245 -15.93 9.50 3.15
C TYR A 245 -16.79 9.88 4.38
N ALA A 246 -17.55 8.94 4.93
CA ALA A 246 -18.38 9.18 6.11
C ALA A 246 -17.52 9.53 7.35
N ASN A 247 -16.42 8.81 7.58
CA ASN A 247 -15.53 9.08 8.71
C ASN A 247 -14.85 10.45 8.61
N ARG A 248 -14.49 10.88 7.38
CA ARG A 248 -13.95 12.22 7.12
C ARG A 248 -14.98 13.30 7.42
N ALA A 249 -16.23 13.11 6.99
CA ALA A 249 -17.32 14.04 7.32
C ALA A 249 -17.57 14.14 8.83
N LEU A 250 -17.29 13.07 9.58
CA LEU A 250 -17.41 13.02 11.04
C LEU A 250 -16.13 13.44 11.79
N GLY A 251 -15.05 13.81 11.09
CA GLY A 251 -13.77 14.16 11.71
C GLY A 251 -13.04 13.01 12.43
N LYS A 252 -13.38 11.75 12.12
CA LYS A 252 -12.88 10.54 12.81
C LYS A 252 -11.60 9.92 12.22
N THR A 253 -11.10 10.41 11.09
CA THR A 253 -9.92 9.87 10.38
C THR A 253 -8.77 10.86 10.33
N GLU A 254 -7.55 10.39 10.53
CA GLU A 254 -6.36 11.22 10.31
C GLU A 254 -6.20 11.56 8.81
N HIS A 255 -5.55 12.69 8.52
CA HIS A 255 -5.44 13.22 7.16
C HIS A 255 -4.72 12.26 6.17
N MET A 256 -3.91 11.32 6.65
CA MET A 256 -3.13 10.39 5.84
C MET A 256 -3.67 8.96 5.76
N ASP A 257 -4.76 8.68 6.45
CA ASP A 257 -5.36 7.35 6.40
C ASP A 257 -5.95 7.07 5.02
N VAL A 258 -5.61 5.88 4.51
CA VAL A 258 -6.10 5.34 3.24
C VAL A 258 -7.34 4.49 3.51
N SER A 259 -8.20 4.29 2.51
CA SER A 259 -9.39 3.44 2.59
C SER A 259 -9.02 1.94 2.72
N TYR A 260 -8.55 1.54 3.90
CA TYR A 260 -8.24 0.15 4.28
C TYR A 260 -9.23 -0.34 5.37
N PRO A 261 -9.44 -1.66 5.52
CA PRO A 261 -10.17 -2.21 6.66
C PRO A 261 -9.61 -1.78 8.01
N GLU A 262 -8.31 -1.47 8.08
CA GLU A 262 -7.55 -1.27 9.30
C GLU A 262 -7.65 0.15 9.85
N THR A 263 -7.83 1.13 8.97
CA THR A 263 -8.04 2.55 9.33
C THR A 263 -9.47 2.82 9.78
N LEU A 264 -10.38 1.85 9.63
CA LEU A 264 -11.75 1.96 10.13
C LEU A 264 -11.81 1.71 11.63
N THR A 265 -12.30 2.68 12.38
CA THR A 265 -12.46 2.64 13.85
C THR A 265 -13.52 1.65 14.34
N GLU A 266 -14.49 1.28 13.50
CA GLU A 266 -15.63 0.43 13.86
C GLU A 266 -15.76 -0.77 12.91
N LEU A 267 -16.51 -1.80 13.33
CA LEU A 267 -16.89 -2.99 12.55
C LEU A 267 -18.38 -2.85 12.16
N PRO A 268 -18.72 -2.29 10.98
CA PRO A 268 -20.11 -2.13 10.56
C PRO A 268 -20.72 -3.48 10.19
N LYS A 269 -22.06 -3.56 10.18
CA LYS A 269 -22.78 -4.75 9.75
C LYS A 269 -22.48 -5.12 8.28
N GLU A 270 -22.19 -4.13 7.41
CA GLU A 270 -21.84 -4.44 6.01
C GLU A 270 -20.41 -5.00 5.85
N LEU A 271 -19.50 -4.79 6.82
CA LEU A 271 -18.19 -5.45 6.83
C LEU A 271 -18.33 -6.94 7.19
N LEU A 272 -19.35 -7.31 7.96
CA LEU A 272 -19.65 -8.72 8.27
C LEU A 272 -20.04 -9.51 7.02
N LEU A 273 -20.72 -8.87 6.06
CA LEU A 273 -21.09 -9.48 4.78
C LEU A 273 -19.87 -9.79 3.90
N LEU A 274 -18.80 -8.99 4.00
CA LEU A 274 -17.58 -9.17 3.21
C LEU A 274 -16.69 -10.32 3.74
N ILE A 275 -16.74 -10.60 5.04
CA ILE A 275 -15.87 -11.57 5.71
C ILE A 275 -15.95 -12.99 5.10
N PRO A 276 -17.13 -13.57 4.83
CA PRO A 276 -17.25 -14.87 4.17
C PRO A 276 -16.52 -14.92 2.83
N PHE A 277 -16.64 -13.88 2.00
CA PHE A 277 -15.98 -13.82 0.70
C PHE A 277 -14.45 -13.82 0.81
N LEU A 278 -13.92 -13.13 1.82
CA LEU A 278 -12.48 -13.13 2.12
C LEU A 278 -11.99 -14.51 2.55
N PHE A 279 -12.72 -15.17 3.45
CA PHE A 279 -12.35 -16.52 3.88
C PHE A 279 -12.35 -17.53 2.74
N VAL A 280 -13.35 -17.47 1.85
CA VAL A 280 -13.37 -18.29 0.63
C VAL A 280 -12.13 -18.02 -0.23
N ALA A 281 -11.72 -16.76 -0.42
CA ALA A 281 -10.51 -16.43 -1.18
C ALA A 281 -9.26 -17.06 -0.55
N HIS A 282 -9.10 -16.91 0.76
CA HIS A 282 -7.93 -17.38 1.49
C HIS A 282 -7.83 -18.90 1.53
N ILE A 283 -8.95 -19.58 1.79
CA ILE A 283 -9.03 -21.04 1.80
C ILE A 283 -8.78 -21.60 0.41
N TRP A 284 -9.37 -21.02 -0.64
CA TRP A 284 -9.12 -21.44 -2.01
C TRP A 284 -7.65 -21.24 -2.40
N GLN A 285 -7.05 -20.10 -2.06
CA GLN A 285 -5.63 -19.83 -2.31
C GLN A 285 -4.71 -20.85 -1.62
N MET A 286 -4.98 -21.17 -0.36
CA MET A 286 -4.29 -22.24 0.36
C MET A 286 -4.50 -23.62 -0.31
N GLY A 287 -5.74 -23.94 -0.67
CA GLY A 287 -6.10 -25.19 -1.33
C GLY A 287 -5.31 -25.40 -2.63
N LEU A 288 -5.21 -24.35 -3.46
CA LEU A 288 -4.38 -24.38 -4.66
C LEU A 288 -2.90 -24.56 -4.33
N GLY A 289 -2.40 -23.88 -3.29
CA GLY A 289 -1.03 -24.07 -2.81
C GLY A 289 -0.75 -25.52 -2.42
N PHE A 290 -1.67 -26.18 -1.71
CA PHE A 290 -1.57 -27.61 -1.40
C PHE A 290 -1.66 -28.48 -2.65
N SER A 291 -2.50 -28.15 -3.63
CA SER A 291 -2.59 -28.88 -4.89
C SER A 291 -1.27 -28.87 -5.66
N PHE A 292 -0.55 -27.75 -5.70
CA PHE A 292 0.79 -27.69 -6.30
C PHE A 292 1.77 -28.64 -5.60
N LEU A 293 1.85 -28.58 -4.27
CA LEU A 293 2.75 -29.46 -3.49
C LEU A 293 2.36 -30.93 -3.60
N HIS A 294 1.07 -31.23 -3.70
CA HIS A 294 0.58 -32.58 -3.93
C HIS A 294 1.01 -33.10 -5.30
N THR A 295 0.88 -32.30 -6.37
CA THR A 295 1.38 -32.68 -7.71
C THR A 295 2.88 -32.94 -7.73
N LEU A 296 3.66 -32.16 -6.97
CA LEU A 296 5.09 -32.38 -6.81
C LEU A 296 5.39 -33.74 -6.16
N TYR A 297 4.57 -34.16 -5.19
CA TYR A 297 4.73 -35.45 -4.51
C TYR A 297 4.27 -36.65 -5.37
N THR A 298 3.17 -36.52 -6.10
CA THR A 298 2.54 -37.63 -6.83
C THR A 298 3.10 -37.88 -8.22
N SER A 299 3.87 -36.94 -8.79
CA SER A 299 4.41 -37.05 -10.15
C SER A 299 5.93 -37.27 -10.12
N PRO A 300 6.41 -38.51 -9.86
CA PRO A 300 7.84 -38.83 -9.79
C PRO A 300 8.58 -38.62 -11.12
N THR A 301 7.83 -38.56 -12.24
CA THR A 301 8.36 -38.26 -13.57
C THR A 301 8.93 -36.84 -13.67
N LEU A 302 8.47 -35.90 -12.83
CA LEU A 302 8.99 -34.53 -12.78
C LEU A 302 10.50 -34.54 -12.49
N PHE A 303 10.91 -35.28 -11.47
CA PHE A 303 12.32 -35.35 -11.02
C PHE A 303 13.23 -36.20 -11.90
N SER A 304 12.65 -37.00 -12.81
CA SER A 304 13.40 -37.89 -13.70
C SER A 304 13.88 -37.22 -15.00
N GLN A 305 13.46 -35.98 -15.27
CA GLN A 305 13.85 -35.27 -16.48
C GLN A 305 15.29 -34.73 -16.38
N ASN A 306 16.01 -34.70 -17.51
CA ASN A 306 17.37 -34.18 -17.58
C ASN A 306 17.43 -32.73 -17.08
N TRP A 307 18.51 -32.36 -16.37
CA TRP A 307 18.67 -31.00 -15.81
C TRP A 307 18.63 -29.86 -16.84
N THR A 308 18.86 -30.18 -18.12
CA THR A 308 18.76 -29.26 -19.28
C THR A 308 17.34 -29.11 -19.82
N ALA A 309 16.43 -30.03 -19.49
CA ALA A 309 15.00 -29.85 -19.67
C ALA A 309 14.49 -29.04 -18.46
N TRP A 310 13.89 -27.89 -18.73
CA TRP A 310 13.45 -26.91 -17.74
C TRP A 310 12.74 -27.55 -16.55
N ARG A 311 13.30 -27.40 -15.33
CA ARG A 311 12.75 -28.00 -14.11
C ARG A 311 11.49 -27.25 -13.64
N GLU A 312 10.32 -27.61 -14.16
CA GLU A 312 9.03 -27.10 -13.67
C GLU A 312 8.76 -27.42 -12.20
N GLU A 313 9.47 -28.41 -11.63
CA GLU A 313 9.50 -28.75 -10.20
C GLU A 313 9.64 -27.52 -9.30
N LEU A 314 10.53 -26.58 -9.67
CA LEU A 314 10.81 -25.40 -8.87
C LEU A 314 9.64 -24.43 -8.92
N GLN A 315 9.01 -24.25 -10.08
CA GLN A 315 7.87 -23.37 -10.23
C GLN A 315 6.65 -23.94 -9.51
N ILE A 316 6.43 -25.26 -9.57
CA ILE A 316 5.40 -25.97 -8.79
C ILE A 316 5.66 -25.77 -7.29
N PHE A 317 6.88 -26.05 -6.83
CA PHE A 317 7.26 -25.90 -5.43
C PHE A 317 7.03 -24.48 -4.92
N TRP A 318 7.58 -23.47 -5.61
CA TRP A 318 7.46 -22.08 -5.19
C TRP A 318 6.04 -21.56 -5.30
N SER A 319 5.27 -21.95 -6.31
CA SER A 319 3.85 -21.60 -6.42
C SER A 319 3.03 -22.19 -5.26
N GLY A 320 3.34 -23.43 -4.87
CA GLY A 320 2.74 -24.08 -3.71
C GLY A 320 3.05 -23.36 -2.39
N VAL A 321 4.33 -23.12 -2.12
CA VAL A 321 4.80 -22.44 -0.91
C VAL A 321 4.25 -21.02 -0.82
N ILE A 322 4.34 -20.23 -1.89
CA ILE A 322 3.82 -18.86 -1.95
C ILE A 322 2.30 -18.86 -1.74
N GLY A 323 1.58 -19.75 -2.41
CA GLY A 323 0.12 -19.87 -2.27
C GLY A 323 -0.32 -20.15 -0.83
N ILE A 324 0.34 -21.10 -0.16
CA ILE A 324 0.06 -21.45 1.25
C ILE A 324 0.36 -20.29 2.18
N ILE A 325 1.55 -19.67 2.07
CA ILE A 325 1.94 -18.54 2.93
C ILE A 325 0.96 -17.38 2.77
N LEU A 326 0.64 -17.00 1.53
CA LEU A 326 -0.30 -15.92 1.26
C LEU A 326 -1.68 -16.21 1.81
N GLY A 327 -2.25 -17.38 1.53
CA GLY A 327 -3.58 -17.74 2.00
C GLY A 327 -3.64 -17.84 3.53
N PHE A 328 -2.65 -18.47 4.18
CA PHE A 328 -2.60 -18.63 5.63
C PHE A 328 -2.44 -17.28 6.35
N CYS A 329 -1.48 -16.47 5.94
CA CYS A 329 -1.25 -15.17 6.58
C CYS A 329 -2.39 -14.18 6.32
N ASN A 330 -3.04 -14.24 5.14
CA ASN A 330 -4.26 -13.46 4.88
C ASN A 330 -5.41 -13.92 5.78
N PHE A 331 -5.58 -15.22 5.99
CA PHE A 331 -6.55 -15.79 6.91
C PHE A 331 -6.31 -15.29 8.35
N VAL A 332 -5.08 -15.42 8.85
CA VAL A 332 -4.69 -14.96 10.19
C VAL A 332 -4.87 -13.44 10.32
N SER A 333 -4.49 -12.65 9.32
CA SER A 333 -4.68 -11.20 9.33
C SER A 333 -6.16 -10.81 9.42
N THR A 334 -7.03 -11.52 8.71
CA THR A 334 -8.49 -11.31 8.76
C THR A 334 -9.04 -11.67 10.14
N VAL A 335 -8.65 -12.82 10.71
CA VAL A 335 -9.05 -13.24 12.07
C VAL A 335 -8.60 -12.21 13.12
N LEU A 336 -7.34 -11.79 13.09
CA LEU A 336 -6.79 -10.79 14.01
C LEU A 336 -7.55 -9.47 13.90
N THR A 337 -7.90 -9.05 12.68
CA THR A 337 -8.66 -7.82 12.45
C THR A 337 -10.06 -7.91 13.05
N ILE A 338 -10.74 -9.05 12.90
CA ILE A 338 -12.07 -9.29 13.49
C ILE A 338 -11.96 -9.27 15.02
N TYR A 339 -11.00 -10.01 15.57
CA TYR A 339 -10.77 -10.10 17.02
C TYR A 339 -10.49 -8.74 17.64
N THR A 340 -9.51 -7.99 17.11
CA THR A 340 -9.16 -6.67 17.63
C THR A 340 -10.35 -5.72 17.61
N LYS A 341 -11.08 -5.65 16.50
CA LYS A 341 -12.20 -4.72 16.38
C LYS A 341 -13.41 -5.11 17.23
N THR A 342 -13.66 -6.40 17.42
CA THR A 342 -14.74 -6.89 18.29
C THR A 342 -14.45 -6.53 19.75
N ASN A 343 -13.21 -6.74 20.19
CA ASN A 343 -12.79 -6.40 21.55
C ASN A 343 -12.77 -4.89 21.79
N THR A 344 -12.32 -4.09 20.81
CA THR A 344 -12.38 -2.62 20.93
C THR A 344 -13.81 -2.14 21.05
N LYS A 345 -14.74 -2.70 20.26
CA LYS A 345 -16.17 -2.37 20.36
C LYS A 345 -16.73 -2.70 21.75
N GLN A 346 -16.41 -3.87 22.29
CA GLN A 346 -16.84 -4.28 23.64
C GLN A 346 -16.32 -3.31 24.70
N LYS A 347 -15.04 -2.92 24.64
CA LYS A 347 -14.46 -1.93 25.57
C LYS A 347 -15.17 -0.58 25.50
N MET A 348 -15.44 -0.09 24.28
CA MET A 348 -16.16 1.18 24.11
C MET A 348 -17.61 1.11 24.63
N GLN A 349 -18.27 -0.04 24.54
CA GLN A 349 -19.61 -0.24 25.11
C GLN A 349 -19.57 -0.20 26.64
N VAL A 350 -18.62 -0.90 27.26
CA VAL A 350 -18.42 -0.90 28.71
C VAL A 350 -18.11 0.52 29.23
N GLU A 351 -17.18 1.24 28.59
CA GLU A 351 -16.87 2.63 28.98
C GLU A 351 -18.08 3.58 28.84
N LYS A 352 -18.96 3.33 27.87
CA LYS A 352 -20.18 4.12 27.67
C LYS A 352 -21.20 3.82 28.78
N GLU A 353 -21.39 2.55 29.11
CA GLU A 353 -22.27 2.10 30.19
C GLU A 353 -21.79 2.63 31.54
N GLU A 354 -20.48 2.56 31.83
CA GLU A 354 -19.88 3.13 33.04
C GLU A 354 -20.10 4.65 33.13
N LYS A 355 -19.94 5.39 32.02
CA LYS A 355 -20.20 6.84 31.97
C LYS A 355 -21.67 7.18 32.18
N GLU A 356 -22.59 6.41 31.60
CA GLU A 356 -24.03 6.59 31.79
C GLU A 356 -24.43 6.30 33.26
N GLN A 357 -23.89 5.25 33.87
CA GLN A 357 -24.09 4.94 35.29
C GLN A 357 -23.53 6.03 36.21
N LEU A 358 -22.33 6.54 35.92
CA LEU A 358 -21.74 7.68 36.64
C LEU A 358 -22.62 8.93 36.51
N MET A 359 -23.13 9.25 35.32
CA MET A 359 -24.02 10.41 35.15
C MET A 359 -25.30 10.26 35.96
N LEU A 360 -25.93 9.08 35.96
CA LEU A 360 -27.14 8.80 36.73
C LEU A 360 -26.92 9.01 38.25
N LEU A 361 -25.78 8.53 38.78
CA LEU A 361 -25.39 8.73 40.19
C LEU A 361 -25.19 10.21 40.59
N PHE A 362 -24.80 11.08 39.66
CA PHE A 362 -24.64 12.52 39.92
C PHE A 362 -25.91 13.33 39.72
N THR A 363 -26.90 12.82 38.99
CA THR A 363 -28.23 13.44 38.86
C THR A 363 -29.14 13.16 40.06
N ASP A 364 -29.07 11.98 40.68
CA ASP A 364 -29.91 11.62 41.85
C ASP A 364 -29.50 12.30 43.16
N LYS A 365 -28.31 12.91 43.24
CA LYS A 365 -27.83 13.63 44.43
C LYS A 365 -28.24 15.11 44.48
N LYS A 366 -29.13 15.56 43.59
CA LYS A 366 -29.57 16.96 43.49
C LYS A 366 -31.03 17.21 43.91
N GLU A 367 -31.73 16.20 44.39
CA GLU A 367 -32.98 16.35 45.17
C GLU A 367 -32.68 16.16 46.65
#